data_AF-A0A2S8P353-F1
#
_entry.id   AF-A0A2S8P353-F1
#
_cell.length_a   1.000
_cell.length_b   1.000
_cell.length_c   1.000
_cell.angle_alpha   90.00
_cell.angle_beta   90.00
_cell.angle_gamma   90.00
#
_symmetry.space_group_name_H-M   'P 1'
#
loop_
_entity.id
_entity.type
_entity.pdbx_description
1 polymer ?
#
loop_
_entity_poly.entity_id
_entity_poly.type
_entity_poly.pdbx_seq_one_letter_code
_entity_poly.pdbx_strand_id
1 'polypeptide(L)'
;MNLADYLAVEKLPDHLVNYYLEKCNESTITKTDSRSVISTMNEIMLVMKTLEVEEHDFRDKDERHMWGNRSIYKPIDYNKPIEVFVKELQTRFEMES
;
A
#
# COMPACT_ATOMS: atom_id res chain seq x y z
N MET A 1 8.63 -8.35 -9.82
CA MET A 1 8.84 -6.90 -9.84
C MET A 1 9.35 -6.45 -8.47
N ASN A 2 10.19 -5.41 -8.41
CA ASN A 2 10.78 -4.91 -7.16
C ASN A 2 9.94 -3.74 -6.58
N LEU A 3 10.25 -3.31 -5.35
CA LEU A 3 9.52 -2.23 -4.66
C LEU A 3 9.60 -0.88 -5.38
N ALA A 4 10.71 -0.56 -6.04
CA ALA A 4 10.91 0.71 -6.73
C ALA A 4 9.94 0.86 -7.91
N ASP A 5 9.82 -0.20 -8.72
CA ASP A 5 8.91 -0.22 -9.87
C ASP A 5 7.45 0.03 -9.43
N TYR A 6 7.04 -0.56 -8.29
CA TYR A 6 5.71 -0.39 -7.73
C TYR A 6 5.45 1.05 -7.27
N LEU A 7 6.42 1.67 -6.59
CA LEU A 7 6.30 3.07 -6.14
C LEU A 7 6.23 4.05 -7.33
N ALA A 8 6.91 3.74 -8.43
CA ALA A 8 6.83 4.51 -9.67
C ALA A 8 5.43 4.40 -10.32
N VAL A 9 4.83 3.20 -10.30
CA VAL A 9 3.45 2.99 -10.78
C VAL A 9 2.43 3.80 -9.96
N GLU A 10 2.64 3.93 -8.65
CA GLU A 10 1.84 4.82 -7.78
C GLU A 10 2.13 6.32 -7.97
N LYS A 11 3.07 6.67 -8.86
CA LYS A 11 3.46 8.05 -9.22
C LYS A 11 3.97 8.87 -8.04
N LEU A 12 4.72 8.24 -7.14
CA LEU A 12 5.39 8.97 -6.06
C LEU A 12 6.53 9.82 -6.62
N PRO A 13 6.81 11.00 -6.02
CA PRO A 13 7.97 11.80 -6.38
C PRO A 13 9.29 11.05 -6.19
N ASP A 14 10.19 11.11 -7.18
CA ASP A 14 11.46 10.36 -7.19
C ASP A 14 12.31 10.60 -5.93
N HIS A 15 12.33 11.82 -5.40
CA HIS A 15 13.09 12.14 -4.18
C HIS A 15 12.57 11.37 -2.96
N LEU A 16 11.25 11.19 -2.84
CA LEU A 16 10.66 10.39 -1.76
C LEU A 16 10.87 8.89 -1.98
N VAL A 17 10.81 8.43 -3.23
CA VAL A 17 11.10 7.03 -3.57
C VAL A 17 12.54 6.67 -3.20
N ASN A 18 13.50 7.51 -3.60
CA ASN A 18 14.90 7.31 -3.26
C ASN A 18 15.12 7.35 -1.75
N TYR A 19 14.55 8.34 -1.05
CA TYR A 19 14.61 8.41 0.40
C TYR A 19 14.06 7.13 1.07
N TYR A 20 12.90 6.65 0.65
CA TYR A 20 12.29 5.44 1.20
C TYR A 20 13.15 4.20 0.97
N LEU A 21 13.68 4.02 -0.23
CA LEU A 21 14.50 2.86 -0.58
C LEU A 21 15.86 2.86 0.14
N GLU A 22 16.43 4.04 0.38
CA GLU A 22 17.72 4.19 1.06
C GLU A 22 17.62 4.16 2.58
N LYS A 23 16.58 4.79 3.15
CA LYS A 23 16.46 5.06 4.59
C LYS A 23 15.39 4.24 5.29
N CYS A 24 14.42 3.70 4.56
CA CYS A 24 13.28 2.96 5.14
C CYS A 24 13.20 1.50 4.69
N ASN A 25 14.33 0.92 4.24
CA ASN A 25 14.48 -0.49 3.85
C ASN A 25 14.29 -1.49 5.03
N GLU A 26 14.30 -1.03 6.28
CA GLU A 26 14.10 -1.93 7.42
C GLU A 26 12.66 -2.48 7.46
N SER A 27 12.46 -3.68 6.91
CA SER A 27 11.19 -4.39 7.00
C SER A 27 11.05 -5.09 8.36
N THR A 28 9.97 -4.81 9.09
CA THR A 28 9.61 -5.55 10.30
C THR A 28 8.35 -6.36 10.07
N ILE A 29 8.43 -7.69 10.18
CA ILE A 29 7.27 -8.58 10.11
C ILE A 29 6.79 -8.85 11.52
N THR A 30 5.56 -8.44 11.83
CA THR A 30 4.91 -8.71 13.13
C THR A 30 3.69 -9.61 12.95
N LYS A 31 3.31 -10.31 14.02
CA LYS A 31 2.07 -11.10 14.09
C LYS A 31 1.04 -10.33 14.90
N THR A 32 -0.21 -10.38 14.48
CA THR A 32 -1.36 -9.90 15.27
C THR A 32 -2.23 -11.08 15.67
N ASP A 33 -2.74 -11.06 16.90
CA ASP A 33 -3.74 -11.99 17.44
C ASP A 33 -5.15 -11.36 17.44
N SER A 34 -5.28 -10.14 16.94
CA SER A 34 -6.56 -9.43 16.84
C SER A 34 -7.47 -10.10 15.80
N ARG A 35 -8.51 -10.78 16.30
CA ARG A 35 -9.50 -11.46 15.44
C ARG A 35 -10.20 -10.53 14.48
N SER A 36 -10.46 -9.28 14.88
CA SER A 36 -11.12 -8.29 14.02
C SER A 36 -10.24 -7.89 12.83
N VAL A 37 -8.94 -7.69 13.08
CA VAL A 37 -7.96 -7.39 12.03
C VAL A 37 -7.83 -8.59 11.08
N ILE A 38 -7.68 -9.80 11.63
CA ILE A 38 -7.58 -11.02 10.82
C ILE A 38 -8.83 -11.23 9.95
N SER A 39 -10.04 -11.05 10.51
CA SER A 39 -11.30 -11.19 9.77
C SER A 39 -11.38 -10.20 8.61
N THR A 40 -11.07 -8.92 8.88
CA THR A 40 -11.08 -7.87 7.86
C THR A 40 -10.09 -8.16 6.73
N MET A 41 -8.89 -8.66 7.06
CA MET A 41 -7.90 -9.04 6.05
C MET A 41 -8.34 -10.24 5.22
N ASN A 42 -9.00 -11.23 5.82
CA ASN A 42 -9.56 -12.36 5.09
C ASN A 42 -10.66 -11.92 4.12
N GLU A 43 -11.54 -11.01 4.52
CA GLU A 43 -12.59 -10.45 3.65
C GLU A 43 -11.98 -9.68 2.47
N ILE A 44 -10.99 -8.83 2.71
CA ILE A 44 -10.27 -8.11 1.65
C ILE A 44 -9.61 -9.09 0.68
N MET A 45 -8.92 -10.13 1.18
CA MET A 45 -8.34 -11.15 0.31
C MET A 45 -9.38 -11.91 -0.51
N LEU A 46 -10.54 -12.21 0.08
CA LEU A 46 -11.64 -12.87 -0.62
C LEU A 46 -12.16 -12.00 -1.77
N VAL A 47 -12.45 -10.72 -1.51
CA VAL A 47 -12.92 -9.76 -2.53
C VAL A 47 -11.88 -9.61 -3.64
N MET A 48 -10.61 -9.42 -3.29
CA MET A 48 -9.53 -9.30 -4.27
C MET A 48 -9.43 -10.55 -5.16
N LYS A 49 -9.53 -11.74 -4.56
CA LYS A 49 -9.49 -13.01 -5.29
C LYS A 49 -10.70 -13.20 -6.21
N THR A 50 -11.88 -12.71 -5.82
CA THR A 50 -13.06 -12.75 -6.69
C THR A 50 -12.92 -11.79 -7.87
N LEU A 51 -12.44 -10.57 -7.63
CA LEU A 51 -12.16 -9.57 -8.68
C LEU A 51 -11.09 -10.05 -9.67
N GLU A 52 -10.09 -10.81 -9.21
CA GLU A 52 -9.07 -11.45 -10.06
C GLU A 52 -9.64 -12.46 -11.07
N VAL A 53 -10.82 -13.06 -10.80
CA VAL A 53 -11.41 -14.12 -11.63
C VAL A 53 -12.45 -13.57 -12.61
N GLU A 54 -13.17 -12.51 -12.25
CA GLU A 54 -14.29 -11.98 -13.05
C GLU A 54 -13.86 -10.97 -14.12
N GLU A 55 -12.78 -10.21 -13.90
CA GLU A 55 -12.27 -9.25 -14.88
C GLU A 55 -10.92 -9.72 -15.43
N HIS A 56 -10.90 -10.02 -16.73
CA HIS A 56 -9.68 -10.43 -17.45
C HIS A 56 -8.55 -9.37 -17.42
N ASP A 57 -8.82 -8.15 -16.95
CA ASP A 57 -7.89 -7.01 -16.90
C ASP A 57 -7.12 -6.89 -15.59
N PHE A 58 -7.63 -7.41 -14.47
CA PHE A 58 -6.92 -7.39 -13.18
C PHE A 58 -5.81 -8.44 -13.07
N ARG A 59 -5.19 -8.89 -14.17
CA ARG A 59 -4.02 -9.78 -14.11
C ARG A 59 -2.77 -9.03 -13.66
N ASP A 60 -2.69 -7.74 -13.95
CA ASP A 60 -1.60 -6.89 -13.50
C ASP A 60 -1.69 -6.69 -11.98
N LYS A 61 -0.64 -7.14 -11.28
CA LYS A 61 -0.58 -7.11 -9.82
C LYS A 61 -0.51 -5.68 -9.29
N ASP A 62 0.06 -4.76 -10.05
CA ASP A 62 0.32 -3.40 -9.61
C ASP A 62 -0.94 -2.54 -9.74
N GLU A 63 -1.71 -2.74 -10.80
CA GLU A 63 -3.04 -2.13 -10.93
C GLU A 63 -3.99 -2.59 -9.82
N ARG A 64 -3.92 -3.87 -9.41
CA ARG A 64 -4.70 -4.39 -8.26
C ARG A 64 -4.28 -3.72 -6.95
N HIS A 65 -2.99 -3.59 -6.70
CA HIS A 65 -2.49 -2.94 -5.50
C HIS A 65 -2.89 -1.45 -5.46
N MET A 66 -2.78 -0.74 -6.58
CA MET A 66 -3.27 0.63 -6.73
C MET A 66 -4.78 0.73 -6.45
N TRP A 67 -5.57 -0.19 -7.02
CA TRP A 67 -7.01 -0.23 -6.79
C TRP A 67 -7.32 -0.42 -5.32
N GLY A 68 -6.65 -1.36 -4.63
CA GLY A 68 -6.81 -1.58 -3.20
C GLY A 68 -6.49 -0.33 -2.38
N ASN A 69 -5.38 0.33 -2.69
CA ASN A 69 -4.96 1.57 -2.02
C ASN A 69 -5.91 2.76 -2.24
N ARG A 70 -6.77 2.71 -3.26
CA ARG A 70 -7.71 3.78 -3.61
C ARG A 70 -9.16 3.47 -3.24
N SER A 71 -9.50 2.20 -3.13
CA SER A 71 -10.85 1.71 -2.89
C SER A 71 -11.11 1.35 -1.43
N ILE A 72 -10.06 0.98 -0.69
CA ILE A 72 -10.16 0.73 0.75
C ILE A 72 -9.85 2.04 1.47
N TYR A 73 -10.77 2.51 2.30
CA TYR A 73 -10.54 3.64 3.19
C TYR A 73 -10.04 3.14 4.54
N LYS A 74 -9.14 3.90 5.19
CA LYS A 74 -8.84 3.62 6.60
C LYS A 74 -10.12 3.80 7.43
N PRO A 75 -10.41 2.87 8.37
CA PRO A 75 -11.58 2.98 9.23
C PRO A 75 -11.53 4.18 10.18
N ILE A 76 -10.35 4.78 10.35
CA ILE A 76 -10.11 5.99 11.14
C ILE A 76 -9.62 7.09 10.17
N ASP A 77 -10.21 8.27 10.30
CA ASP A 77 -9.99 9.47 9.47
C ASP A 77 -10.35 9.37 7.97
N TYR A 78 -10.91 8.25 7.49
CA TYR A 78 -11.41 8.08 6.11
C TYR A 78 -10.43 8.51 5.01
N ASN A 79 -9.12 8.34 5.25
CA ASN A 79 -8.09 8.61 4.26
C ASN A 79 -7.75 7.35 3.48
N LYS A 80 -7.33 7.52 2.23
CA LYS A 80 -6.83 6.39 1.43
C LYS A 80 -5.46 5.95 1.97
N PRO A 81 -5.17 4.64 2.04
CA PRO A 81 -3.88 4.12 2.48
C PRO A 81 -2.67 4.81 1.83
N ILE A 82 -2.72 5.03 0.51
CA ILE A 82 -1.62 5.69 -0.23
C ILE A 82 -1.43 7.15 0.18
N GLU A 83 -2.50 7.90 0.45
CA GLU A 83 -2.42 9.29 0.88
C GLU A 83 -1.76 9.41 2.26
N VAL A 84 -2.12 8.50 3.17
CA VAL A 84 -1.52 8.46 4.51
C VAL A 84 -0.04 8.09 4.43
N PHE A 85 0.30 7.13 3.58
CA PHE A 85 1.69 6.73 3.36
C PHE A 85 2.54 7.88 2.81
N VAL A 86 2.09 8.54 1.74
CA VAL A 86 2.83 9.65 1.12
C VAL A 86 2.99 10.82 2.08
N LYS A 87 1.94 11.15 2.85
CA LYS A 87 2.02 12.23 3.85
C LYS A 87 3.05 11.96 4.94
N GLU A 88 3.05 10.74 5.48
CA GLU A 88 4.02 10.33 6.50
C GLU A 88 5.45 10.34 5.92
N LEU A 89 5.62 9.84 4.70
CA LEU A 89 6.91 9.80 4.03
C LEU A 89 7.49 11.20 3.79
N GLN A 90 6.65 12.14 3.33
CA GLN A 90 7.01 13.54 3.18
C GLN A 90 7.41 14.16 4.52
N THR A 91 6.63 13.90 5.58
CA THR A 91 6.90 14.45 6.91
C THR A 91 8.27 13.99 7.43
N ARG A 92 8.59 12.70 7.26
CA ARG A 92 9.91 12.17 7.67
C ARG A 92 11.05 12.71 6.84
N PHE A 93 10.86 12.80 5.52
CA PHE A 93 11.85 13.40 4.63
C PHE A 93 12.19 14.84 5.05
N GLU A 94 11.18 15.65 5.40
CA GLU A 94 11.37 17.02 5.88
C GLU A 94 12.03 17.12 7.27
N MET A 95 11.83 16.13 8.15
CA MET A 95 12.45 16.11 9.47
C MET A 95 13.93 15.68 9.45
N GLU A 96 14.32 14.90 8.44
CA GLU A 96 15.67 14.32 8.32
C GLU A 96 16.56 15.01 7.27
N SER A 97 16.00 15.94 6.49
CA SER A 97 16.72 16.80 5.52
C SER A 97 17.21 18.11 6.14
#